data_AF-A0AAN6GQX1-F1
#
_entry.id   AF-A0AAN6GQX1-F1
#
_cell.length_a   1.000
_cell.length_b   1.000
_cell.length_c   1.000
_cell.angle_alpha   90.00
_cell.angle_beta   90.00
_cell.angle_gamma   90.00
#
_symmetry.space_group_name_H-M   'P 1'
#
loop_
_entity.id
_entity.type
_entity.pdbx_description
1 polymer ?
#
loop_
_entity_poly.entity_id
_entity_poly.type
_entity_poly.pdbx_seq_one_letter_code
_entity_poly.pdbx_strand_id
1 'polypeptide(L)'
;MKDLYTFDASLDEAAATYKQVRIAYSRIFDRILNIDPTASEASSKRPFQNLWSGWKAAEADTGAIGGHRSHEYHMEDPAGEDHLLSCSNTSACTYAANVERAISLPSARTALPHVADEVEVRLFGPSPTSIGKGAANLITGGTLHAVLIRKGDVLNEIKVNKQLASAGLTPQPVQLWSDVVRQGADWDWVERPEGPLVRFTSLEVLVDRACSGLEPEEIEDAVQRAVRSYSSSNPSASKGESTEPADKQPRLSDYFPAQLQTDSTMASAAQLSIQHVDLRTAVEGDTCASCGSGQLIQHRAVEVGHTFLLGTRYSDALDVGFAPVAAQSGQSGAGSSAEKKAAGSPARLPFQMGCYGIGVTRLIGILAQRAVRAFEMAQSGAGRATTPTASSSSPAGLLWPPSVAPFQTVIVLSTPITPDKESASESVVNKLIAGTLSEADFATAEGQSRVQGSDVLVDDRPTVNLGAKLKDADLIGSSQVIVIGKHWEKTGEVEVRTAGQAPTFVKV
;
A
#
# COMPACT_ATOMS: atom_id res chain seq x y z
N MET A 1 1.35 -17.79 3.09
CA MET A 1 1.82 -16.78 2.12
C MET A 1 2.24 -17.52 0.85
N LYS A 2 2.00 -16.99 -0.34
CA LYS A 2 2.55 -17.55 -1.59
C LYS A 2 3.66 -16.63 -2.06
N ASP A 3 4.88 -17.13 -2.05
CA ASP A 3 6.05 -16.37 -2.46
C ASP A 3 6.63 -16.94 -3.75
N LEU A 4 7.08 -16.04 -4.62
CA LEU A 4 7.74 -16.34 -5.89
C LEU A 4 8.99 -15.46 -5.98
N TYR A 5 10.07 -16.02 -6.49
CA TYR A 5 11.32 -15.32 -6.75
C TYR A 5 11.74 -15.56 -8.19
N THR A 6 12.19 -14.51 -8.87
CA THR A 6 12.71 -14.59 -10.25
C THR A 6 14.17 -14.15 -10.26
N PHE A 7 14.93 -14.71 -11.19
CA PHE A 7 16.36 -14.44 -11.38
C PHE A 7 16.61 -14.26 -12.87
N ASP A 8 16.99 -13.05 -13.25
CA ASP A 8 17.15 -12.63 -14.63
C ASP A 8 18.60 -12.14 -14.88
N ALA A 9 19.05 -12.16 -16.13
CA ALA A 9 20.44 -11.84 -16.46
C ALA A 9 20.69 -10.33 -16.54
N SER A 10 19.66 -9.55 -16.87
CA SER A 10 19.71 -8.10 -17.01
C SER A 10 18.51 -7.41 -16.34
N LEU A 11 18.66 -6.13 -16.03
CA LEU A 11 17.59 -5.35 -15.37
C LEU A 11 16.37 -5.22 -16.28
N ASP A 12 16.56 -5.16 -17.60
CA ASP A 12 15.48 -5.08 -18.58
C ASP A 12 14.68 -6.39 -18.63
N GLU A 13 15.36 -7.54 -18.61
CA GLU A 13 14.71 -8.85 -18.48
C GLU A 13 13.94 -8.95 -17.17
N ALA A 14 14.55 -8.57 -16.05
CA ALA A 14 13.89 -8.54 -14.75
C ALA A 14 12.65 -7.63 -14.76
N ALA A 15 12.71 -6.48 -15.42
CA ALA A 15 11.57 -5.58 -15.57
C ALA A 15 10.46 -6.18 -16.45
N ALA A 16 10.81 -6.94 -17.48
CA ALA A 16 9.86 -7.67 -18.31
C ALA A 16 9.18 -8.81 -17.53
N THR A 17 9.96 -9.63 -16.81
CA THR A 17 9.47 -10.68 -15.90
C THR A 17 8.56 -10.09 -14.82
N TYR A 18 8.97 -8.98 -14.21
CA TYR A 18 8.18 -8.23 -13.24
C TYR A 18 6.81 -7.84 -13.81
N LYS A 19 6.76 -7.25 -15.02
CA LYS A 19 5.50 -6.90 -15.69
C LYS A 19 4.63 -8.13 -15.94
N GLN A 20 5.21 -9.26 -16.37
CA GLN A 20 4.45 -10.49 -16.61
C GLN A 20 3.83 -11.05 -15.34
N VAL A 21 4.58 -11.09 -14.23
CA VAL A 21 4.06 -11.56 -12.93
C VAL A 21 2.94 -10.65 -12.43
N ARG A 22 3.08 -9.32 -12.60
CA ARG A 22 2.00 -8.38 -12.27
C ARG A 22 0.71 -8.66 -13.04
N ILE A 23 0.82 -8.93 -14.35
CA ILE A 23 -0.34 -9.31 -15.19
C ILE A 23 -0.95 -10.63 -14.69
N ALA A 24 -0.13 -11.60 -14.28
CA ALA A 24 -0.62 -12.85 -13.71
C ALA A 24 -1.36 -12.62 -12.38
N TYR A 25 -0.87 -11.73 -11.52
CA TYR A 25 -1.54 -11.34 -10.28
C TYR A 25 -2.90 -10.71 -10.55
N SER A 26 -2.99 -9.79 -11.52
CA SER A 26 -4.27 -9.21 -11.94
C SER A 26 -5.29 -10.28 -12.31
N ARG A 27 -4.89 -11.26 -13.13
CA ARG A 27 -5.76 -12.37 -13.54
C ARG A 27 -6.17 -13.27 -12.37
N ILE A 28 -5.28 -13.47 -11.39
CA ILE A 28 -5.60 -14.23 -10.17
C ILE A 28 -6.69 -13.51 -9.39
N PHE A 29 -6.54 -12.19 -9.17
CA PHE A 29 -7.53 -11.40 -8.43
C PHE A 29 -8.87 -11.30 -9.18
N ASP A 30 -8.85 -11.07 -10.50
CA ASP A 30 -10.05 -11.06 -11.34
C ASP A 30 -10.80 -12.39 -11.25
N ARG A 31 -10.08 -13.52 -11.31
CA ARG A 31 -10.69 -14.86 -11.20
C ARG A 31 -11.27 -15.12 -9.82
N ILE A 32 -10.56 -14.73 -8.75
CA ILE A 32 -11.00 -14.91 -7.36
C ILE A 32 -12.24 -14.08 -7.06
N LEU A 33 -12.33 -12.87 -7.62
CA LEU A 33 -13.45 -11.97 -7.42
C LEU A 33 -14.57 -12.14 -8.45
N ASN A 34 -14.41 -13.08 -9.39
CA ASN A 34 -15.34 -13.30 -10.49
C ASN A 34 -15.63 -12.02 -11.29
N ILE A 35 -14.58 -11.21 -11.51
CA ILE A 35 -14.62 -10.00 -12.34
C ILE A 35 -14.44 -10.43 -13.79
N ASP A 36 -15.42 -10.09 -14.62
CA ASP A 36 -15.32 -10.24 -16.06
C ASP A 36 -14.85 -8.91 -16.67
N PRO A 37 -13.58 -8.81 -17.12
CA PRO A 37 -13.05 -7.57 -17.68
C PRO A 37 -13.65 -7.23 -19.05
N THR A 38 -14.40 -8.15 -19.66
CA THR A 38 -15.05 -7.96 -20.96
C THR A 38 -16.54 -7.65 -20.84
N ALA A 39 -17.10 -7.74 -19.63
CA ALA A 39 -18.50 -7.42 -19.38
C ALA A 39 -18.73 -5.92 -19.56
N SER A 40 -19.63 -5.57 -20.49
CA SER A 40 -20.13 -4.20 -20.61
C SER A 40 -20.89 -3.78 -19.35
N GLU A 41 -21.00 -2.48 -19.05
CA GLU A 41 -21.85 -1.97 -17.96
C GLU A 41 -23.31 -2.51 -18.04
N ALA A 42 -23.79 -2.84 -19.25
CA ALA A 42 -25.11 -3.42 -19.50
C ALA A 42 -25.25 -4.90 -19.08
N SER A 43 -24.15 -5.60 -18.79
CA SER A 43 -24.13 -7.00 -18.32
C SER A 43 -24.29 -7.14 -16.80
N SER A 44 -24.51 -6.03 -16.09
CA SER A 44 -24.69 -5.90 -14.62
C SER A 44 -25.95 -6.58 -14.04
N LYS A 45 -26.53 -7.57 -14.72
CA LYS A 45 -27.69 -8.34 -14.22
C LYS A 45 -27.33 -9.41 -13.18
N ARG A 46 -26.05 -9.60 -12.86
CA ARG A 46 -25.63 -10.53 -11.79
C ARG A 46 -25.74 -9.84 -10.42
N PRO A 47 -26.52 -10.39 -9.47
CA PRO A 47 -26.62 -9.83 -8.12
C PRO A 47 -25.22 -9.65 -7.51
N PHE A 48 -24.97 -8.50 -6.89
CA PHE A 48 -23.78 -8.22 -6.08
C PHE A 48 -22.43 -8.19 -6.84
N GLN A 49 -22.41 -8.16 -8.18
CA GLN A 49 -21.15 -8.10 -8.94
C GLN A 49 -20.29 -6.87 -8.58
N ASN A 50 -20.94 -5.73 -8.31
CA ASN A 50 -20.27 -4.49 -7.88
C ASN A 50 -19.63 -4.60 -6.48
N LEU A 51 -20.07 -5.55 -5.64
CA LEU A 51 -19.49 -5.78 -4.32
C LEU A 51 -18.18 -6.57 -4.37
N TRP A 52 -17.87 -7.20 -5.50
CA TRP A 52 -16.62 -7.93 -5.72
C TRP A 52 -15.66 -7.17 -6.63
N SER A 53 -16.12 -6.17 -7.38
CA SER A 53 -15.23 -5.20 -8.02
C SER A 53 -14.44 -4.37 -7.00
N GLY A 54 -13.27 -3.85 -7.38
CA GLY A 54 -12.52 -2.89 -6.54
C GLY A 54 -11.27 -3.43 -5.88
N TRP A 55 -10.51 -4.29 -6.56
CA TRP A 55 -9.09 -4.46 -6.22
C TRP A 55 -8.25 -3.48 -7.04
N LYS A 56 -7.15 -2.97 -6.48
CA LYS A 56 -6.24 -2.01 -7.14
C LYS A 56 -4.79 -2.44 -6.97
N ALA A 57 -3.99 -2.25 -8.02
CA ALA A 57 -2.52 -2.28 -7.90
C ALA A 57 -2.03 -0.84 -7.70
N ALA A 58 -1.39 -0.58 -6.56
CA ALA A 58 -0.88 0.74 -6.19
C ALA A 58 0.66 0.75 -6.25
N GLU A 59 1.25 1.83 -6.77
CA GLU A 59 2.68 2.08 -6.59
C GLU A 59 2.98 2.25 -5.10
N ALA A 60 4.06 1.62 -4.64
CA ALA A 60 4.42 1.60 -3.23
C ALA A 60 5.88 1.96 -3.02
N ASP A 61 6.24 2.19 -1.75
CA ASP A 61 7.63 2.35 -1.39
C ASP A 61 8.37 1.00 -1.49
N THR A 62 9.65 1.04 -1.81
CA THR A 62 10.49 -0.16 -1.81
C THR A 62 10.94 -0.52 -0.38
N GLY A 63 10.89 0.46 0.53
CA GLY A 63 11.17 0.32 1.95
C GLY A 63 12.51 -0.33 2.25
N ALA A 64 12.52 -1.06 3.36
CA ALA A 64 13.66 -1.84 3.81
C ALA A 64 13.98 -3.03 2.88
N ILE A 65 13.03 -3.50 2.06
CA ILE A 65 13.23 -4.55 1.04
C ILE A 65 14.10 -4.01 -0.12
N GLY A 66 13.92 -2.73 -0.47
CA GLY A 66 14.67 -2.00 -1.50
C GLY A 66 14.45 -2.53 -2.91
N GLY A 67 15.38 -2.16 -3.80
CA GLY A 67 15.23 -2.38 -5.24
C GLY A 67 14.75 -1.13 -5.97
N HIS A 68 14.26 -1.33 -7.19
CA HIS A 68 13.96 -0.26 -8.14
C HIS A 68 12.48 0.12 -8.18
N ARG A 69 11.58 -0.84 -8.01
CA ARG A 69 10.13 -0.65 -8.14
C ARG A 69 9.38 -1.57 -7.20
N SER A 70 8.27 -1.11 -6.63
CA SER A 70 7.32 -1.97 -5.93
C SER A 70 5.87 -1.60 -6.27
N HIS A 71 4.99 -2.61 -6.24
CA HIS A 71 3.54 -2.43 -6.35
C HIS A 71 2.85 -3.32 -5.33
N GLU A 72 1.96 -2.72 -4.56
CA GLU A 72 1.04 -3.38 -3.64
C GLU A 72 -0.30 -3.65 -4.31
N TYR A 73 -0.98 -4.70 -3.88
CA TYR A 73 -2.28 -5.13 -4.37
C TYR A 73 -3.26 -5.06 -3.24
N HIS A 74 -4.34 -4.32 -3.46
CA HIS A 74 -5.21 -3.85 -2.41
C HIS A 74 -6.65 -4.21 -2.70
N MET A 75 -7.38 -4.63 -1.67
CA MET A 75 -8.83 -4.78 -1.70
C MET A 75 -9.46 -3.59 -0.97
N GLU A 76 -10.26 -2.79 -1.65
CA GLU A 76 -10.93 -1.65 -1.02
C GLU A 76 -11.89 -2.13 0.09
N ASP A 77 -11.69 -1.61 1.30
CA ASP A 77 -12.49 -1.94 2.48
C ASP A 77 -12.32 -0.87 3.56
N PRO A 78 -13.41 -0.37 4.18
CA PRO A 78 -13.34 0.58 5.29
C PRO A 78 -12.56 0.11 6.51
N ALA A 79 -12.36 -1.20 6.71
CA ALA A 79 -11.52 -1.73 7.78
C ALA A 79 -10.03 -1.75 7.43
N GLY A 80 -9.67 -1.47 6.18
CA GLY A 80 -8.30 -1.48 5.69
C GLY A 80 -7.40 -0.48 6.41
N GLU A 81 -6.19 -0.91 6.76
CA GLU A 81 -5.19 -0.07 7.44
C GLU A 81 -4.49 0.86 6.46
N ASP A 82 -4.43 0.49 5.18
CA ASP A 82 -3.71 1.23 4.17
C ASP A 82 -4.58 2.32 3.55
N HIS A 83 -3.93 3.44 3.26
CA HIS A 83 -4.52 4.57 2.56
C HIS A 83 -3.93 4.66 1.15
N LEU A 84 -4.81 4.58 0.16
CA LEU A 84 -4.46 4.72 -1.25
C LEU A 84 -4.99 6.02 -1.81
N LEU A 85 -4.21 6.64 -2.69
CA LEU A 85 -4.66 7.73 -3.54
C LEU A 85 -4.73 7.24 -4.98
N SER A 86 -5.87 7.43 -5.63
CA SER A 86 -6.08 7.07 -7.03
C SER A 86 -6.71 8.21 -7.83
N CYS A 87 -6.46 8.23 -9.14
CA CYS A 87 -6.96 9.29 -10.01
C CYS A 87 -8.48 9.18 -10.23
N SER A 88 -9.20 10.30 -10.09
CA SER A 88 -10.64 10.41 -10.36
C SER A 88 -11.00 10.21 -11.83
N ASN A 89 -10.09 10.53 -12.75
CA ASN A 89 -10.26 10.32 -14.18
C ASN A 89 -9.90 8.88 -14.57
N THR A 90 -10.72 7.93 -14.14
CA THR A 90 -10.48 6.48 -14.32
C THR A 90 -10.57 6.01 -15.77
N SER A 91 -11.19 6.78 -16.67
CA SER A 91 -11.31 6.44 -18.11
C SER A 91 -10.02 6.70 -18.89
N ALA A 92 -9.17 7.63 -18.42
CA ALA A 92 -7.93 8.01 -19.10
C ALA A 92 -6.66 7.78 -18.25
N CYS A 93 -6.79 7.52 -16.95
CA CYS A 93 -5.66 7.39 -16.03
C CYS A 93 -5.87 6.25 -15.04
N THR A 94 -4.86 5.38 -14.92
CA THR A 94 -4.85 4.23 -14.00
C THR A 94 -3.96 4.46 -12.77
N TYR A 95 -3.58 5.72 -12.51
CA TYR A 95 -2.70 6.04 -11.41
C TYR A 95 -3.34 5.70 -10.05
N ALA A 96 -2.61 4.90 -9.29
CA ALA A 96 -2.90 4.58 -7.90
C ALA A 96 -1.57 4.38 -7.16
N ALA A 97 -1.47 4.92 -5.95
CA ALA A 97 -0.29 4.79 -5.12
C ALA A 97 -0.68 4.76 -3.63
N ASN A 98 0.13 4.06 -2.84
CA ASN A 98 0.08 4.19 -1.38
C ASN A 98 0.41 5.65 -1.01
N VAL A 99 -0.25 6.21 0.01
CA VAL A 99 -0.02 7.59 0.48
C VAL A 99 1.47 7.90 0.72
N GLU A 100 2.24 6.92 1.19
CA GLU A 100 3.68 7.04 1.40
C GLU A 100 4.46 7.35 0.11
N ARG A 101 3.98 6.83 -1.04
CA ARG A 101 4.63 6.92 -2.35
C ARG A 101 3.95 7.90 -3.31
N ALA A 102 2.69 8.25 -3.05
CA ALA A 102 1.85 9.04 -3.94
C ALA A 102 2.47 10.41 -4.22
N ILE A 103 2.69 10.73 -5.50
CA ILE A 103 3.18 12.03 -5.93
C ILE A 103 2.11 13.08 -5.67
N SER A 104 2.49 14.14 -4.99
CA SER A 104 1.61 15.27 -4.72
C SER A 104 1.83 16.39 -5.74
N LEU A 105 0.74 16.89 -6.32
CA LEU A 105 0.72 18.20 -6.98
C LEU A 105 -0.40 19.03 -6.35
N PRO A 106 -0.13 20.28 -5.94
CA PRO A 106 -1.17 21.14 -5.38
C PRO A 106 -2.32 21.28 -6.38
N SER A 107 -3.55 21.27 -5.84
CA SER A 107 -4.75 21.57 -6.63
C SER A 107 -4.63 22.94 -7.29
N ALA A 108 -5.12 23.08 -8.52
CA ALA A 108 -5.16 24.36 -9.23
C ALA A 108 -5.95 25.46 -8.50
N ARG A 109 -6.78 25.09 -7.51
CA ARG A 109 -7.55 26.04 -6.68
C ARG A 109 -6.82 26.46 -5.40
N THR A 110 -5.70 25.82 -5.09
CA THR A 110 -4.93 26.10 -3.89
C THR A 110 -4.16 27.40 -4.07
N ALA A 111 -4.38 28.38 -3.18
CA ALA A 111 -3.50 29.55 -3.09
C ALA A 111 -2.10 29.06 -2.70
N LEU A 112 -1.13 29.24 -3.60
CA LEU A 112 0.27 28.90 -3.35
C LEU A 112 0.86 29.93 -2.39
N PRO A 113 1.84 29.53 -1.54
CA PRO A 113 2.50 30.47 -0.67
C PRO A 113 3.36 31.44 -1.51
N HIS A 114 3.34 32.71 -1.10
CA HIS A 114 4.07 33.79 -1.78
C HIS A 114 5.01 34.55 -0.86
N VAL A 115 4.86 34.38 0.45
CA VAL A 115 5.76 34.97 1.44
C VAL A 115 6.36 33.88 2.31
N ALA A 116 7.56 34.15 2.79
CA ALA A 116 8.34 33.25 3.61
C ALA A 116 7.60 32.85 4.93
N ASP A 117 6.64 33.65 5.39
CA ASP A 117 5.82 33.36 6.59
C ASP A 117 4.82 32.21 6.40
N GLU A 118 4.53 31.84 5.17
CA GLU A 118 3.55 30.79 4.85
C GLU A 118 4.20 29.40 4.75
N VAL A 119 5.51 29.31 4.99
CA VAL A 119 6.28 28.07 4.91
C VAL A 119 6.98 27.74 6.22
N GLU A 120 7.26 26.46 6.41
CA GLU A 120 8.12 25.95 7.47
C GLU A 120 9.37 25.32 6.84
N VAL A 121 10.51 25.49 7.51
CA VAL A 121 11.78 24.90 7.10
C VAL A 121 12.22 23.93 8.19
N ARG A 122 12.55 22.70 7.78
CA ARG A 122 13.16 21.69 8.63
C ARG A 122 14.57 21.41 8.17
N LEU A 123 15.50 21.34 9.12
CA LEU A 123 16.92 21.14 8.84
C LEU A 123 17.32 19.68 9.07
N PHE A 124 18.01 19.10 8.09
CA PHE A 124 18.51 17.72 8.12
C PHE A 124 20.02 17.69 7.89
N GLY A 125 20.71 16.83 8.64
CA GLY A 125 22.15 16.62 8.51
C GLY A 125 22.56 15.15 8.64
N PRO A 126 23.81 14.80 8.27
CA PRO A 126 24.41 13.49 8.52
C PRO A 126 24.31 13.02 9.98
N SER A 127 24.14 11.71 10.17
CA SER A 127 24.23 11.05 11.48
C SER A 127 25.65 11.13 12.07
N PRO A 128 25.83 11.31 13.39
CA PRO A 128 27.14 11.33 14.04
C PRO A 128 27.97 10.04 13.89
N THR A 129 27.34 8.90 13.58
CA THR A 129 28.00 7.58 13.52
C THR A 129 28.98 7.40 12.36
N SER A 130 28.89 8.22 11.31
CA SER A 130 29.83 8.22 10.18
C SER A 130 31.13 8.98 10.46
N ILE A 131 31.25 9.56 11.65
CA ILE A 131 32.29 10.55 11.95
C ILE A 131 33.15 10.00 13.09
N GLY A 132 34.45 9.82 12.78
CA GLY A 132 35.39 9.04 13.58
C GLY A 132 35.39 9.41 15.07
N LYS A 133 35.36 8.38 15.92
CA LYS A 133 35.51 8.51 17.38
C LYS A 133 36.88 9.09 17.72
N GLY A 134 36.94 10.41 17.90
CA GLY A 134 38.08 11.15 18.41
C GLY A 134 37.57 12.36 19.19
N ALA A 135 38.06 12.52 20.43
CA ALA A 135 37.55 13.48 21.40
C ALA A 135 37.62 14.96 20.94
N ALA A 136 36.66 15.75 21.44
CA ALA A 136 36.75 17.20 21.69
C ALA A 136 36.82 18.21 20.51
N ASN A 137 36.70 17.81 19.25
CA ASN A 137 36.78 18.79 18.15
C ASN A 137 35.46 19.00 17.43
N LEU A 138 35.14 20.27 17.21
CA LEU A 138 34.13 20.72 16.26
C LEU A 138 34.28 19.96 14.95
N ILE A 139 33.28 19.14 14.62
CA ILE A 139 33.30 18.34 13.40
C ILE A 139 32.96 19.27 12.23
N THR A 140 33.90 19.48 11.33
CA THR A 140 33.69 20.30 10.11
C THR A 140 33.55 19.39 8.90
N GLY A 141 32.42 19.46 8.21
CA GLY A 141 32.14 18.68 7.00
C GLY A 141 30.68 18.27 6.83
N GLY A 142 30.22 18.18 5.59
CA GLY A 142 28.89 17.69 5.21
C GLY A 142 27.94 18.79 4.72
N THR A 143 26.88 18.36 4.03
CA THR A 143 25.82 19.23 3.50
C THR A 143 24.66 19.30 4.49
N LEU A 144 24.32 20.51 4.92
CA LEU A 144 23.05 20.80 5.59
C LEU A 144 21.95 20.85 4.55
N HIS A 145 20.84 20.16 4.78
CA HIS A 145 19.68 20.21 3.89
C HIS A 145 18.56 20.98 4.58
N ALA A 146 18.12 22.08 3.97
CA ALA A 146 16.94 22.83 4.38
C ALA A 146 15.75 22.36 3.55
N VAL A 147 14.81 21.67 4.21
CA VAL A 147 13.60 21.12 3.60
C VAL A 147 12.44 22.06 3.90
N LEU A 148 11.87 22.65 2.86
CA LEU A 148 10.91 23.73 2.94
C LEU A 148 9.55 23.26 2.43
N ILE A 149 8.53 23.32 3.28
CA ILE A 149 7.15 22.92 2.95
C ILE A 149 6.17 24.02 3.38
N ARG A 150 4.96 24.02 2.83
CA ARG A 150 3.92 24.96 3.24
C ARG A 150 3.47 24.69 4.67
N LYS A 151 3.25 25.73 5.46
CA LYS A 151 2.65 25.59 6.79
C LYS A 151 1.29 24.89 6.70
N GLY A 152 1.11 23.86 7.52
CA GLY A 152 -0.10 23.04 7.56
C GLY A 152 -0.05 21.79 6.70
N ASP A 153 0.88 21.70 5.74
CA ASP A 153 1.13 20.45 5.02
C ASP A 153 1.90 19.47 5.92
N VAL A 154 1.67 18.17 5.70
CA VAL A 154 2.36 17.10 6.42
C VAL A 154 3.59 16.69 5.63
N LEU A 155 4.77 16.75 6.26
CA LEU A 155 6.00 16.24 5.66
C LEU A 155 5.95 14.72 5.49
N ASN A 156 6.32 14.21 4.31
CA ASN A 156 6.45 12.78 4.07
C ASN A 156 7.90 12.34 4.28
N GLU A 157 8.16 11.68 5.40
CA GLU A 157 9.51 11.25 5.79
C GLU A 157 10.14 10.29 4.80
N ILE A 158 9.36 9.42 4.16
CA ILE A 158 9.86 8.45 3.16
C ILE A 158 10.40 9.19 1.93
N LYS A 159 9.65 10.19 1.44
CA LYS A 159 10.07 11.02 0.31
C LYS A 159 11.32 11.81 0.65
N VAL A 160 11.33 12.48 1.80
CA VAL A 160 12.49 13.25 2.30
C VAL A 160 13.71 12.33 2.41
N ASN A 161 13.55 11.17 3.03
CA ASN A 161 14.65 10.25 3.24
C ASN A 161 15.23 9.74 1.92
N LYS A 162 14.40 9.53 0.89
CA LYS A 162 14.88 9.16 -0.45
C LYS A 162 15.65 10.27 -1.14
N GLN A 163 15.20 11.52 -1.04
CA GLN A 163 15.95 12.67 -1.57
C GLN A 163 17.31 12.77 -0.86
N LEU A 164 17.34 12.68 0.46
CA LEU A 164 18.56 12.80 1.26
C LEU A 164 19.51 11.59 1.13
N ALA A 165 18.97 10.38 0.97
CA ALA A 165 19.77 9.16 0.74
C ALA A 165 20.43 9.18 -0.65
N SER A 166 19.79 9.76 -1.66
CA SER A 166 20.41 9.98 -2.98
C SER A 166 21.62 10.91 -2.90
N ALA A 167 21.68 11.77 -1.87
CA ALA A 167 22.83 12.59 -1.52
C ALA A 167 23.85 11.87 -0.59
N GLY A 168 23.67 10.57 -0.32
CA GLY A 168 24.63 9.74 0.42
C GLY A 168 24.50 9.78 1.95
N LEU A 169 23.36 10.20 2.49
CA LEU A 169 23.16 10.39 3.94
C LEU A 169 22.17 9.39 4.56
N THR A 170 22.37 9.06 5.84
CA THR A 170 21.30 8.58 6.72
C THR A 170 20.70 9.81 7.42
N PRO A 171 19.56 10.33 6.93
CA PRO A 171 19.02 11.59 7.43
C PRO A 171 18.53 11.43 8.86
N GLN A 172 18.90 12.38 9.70
CA GLN A 172 18.28 12.61 11.00
C GLN A 172 17.87 14.09 11.05
N PRO A 173 16.70 14.40 11.64
CA PRO A 173 16.40 15.78 12.00
C PRO A 173 17.56 16.33 12.83
N VAL A 174 17.98 17.57 12.55
CA VAL A 174 18.98 18.22 13.38
C VAL A 174 18.40 18.38 14.80
N GLN A 175 18.83 17.53 15.72
CA GLN A 175 18.38 17.53 17.10
C GLN A 175 19.06 18.65 17.89
N LEU A 176 18.28 19.34 18.72
CA LEU A 176 18.82 20.26 19.71
C LEU A 176 19.58 19.48 20.76
N TRP A 177 20.70 20.03 21.21
CA TRP A 177 21.54 19.40 22.22
C TRP A 177 20.79 19.10 23.54
N SER A 178 19.82 19.96 23.92
CA SER A 178 18.96 19.76 25.09
C SER A 178 18.14 18.46 25.04
N ASP A 179 17.91 17.90 23.85
CA ASP A 179 17.21 16.63 23.68
C ASP A 179 18.15 15.42 23.75
N VAL A 180 19.43 15.60 23.40
CA VAL A 180 20.48 14.55 23.48
C VAL A 180 20.90 14.29 24.93
N VAL A 181 20.99 15.33 25.77
CA VAL A 181 21.41 15.20 27.19
C VAL A 181 20.39 14.45 28.05
N ARG A 182 19.10 14.52 27.71
CA ARG A 182 18.06 13.76 28.43
C ARG A 182 18.24 12.24 28.35
N GLN A 183 19.12 11.74 27.49
CA GLN A 183 19.44 10.31 27.34
C GLN A 183 20.65 9.83 28.18
N GLY A 184 21.03 10.54 29.24
CA GLY A 184 21.81 9.98 30.35
C GLY A 184 23.34 10.21 30.30
N ALA A 185 23.80 11.35 29.80
CA ALA A 185 25.20 11.76 29.96
C ALA A 185 25.35 12.69 31.17
N ASP A 186 26.07 12.25 32.21
CA ASP A 186 26.47 13.08 33.36
C ASP A 186 27.57 14.08 32.94
N TRP A 187 27.18 15.34 32.72
CA TRP A 187 28.11 16.47 32.56
C TRP A 187 27.42 17.81 32.92
N ASP A 188 28.18 18.84 33.32
CA ASP A 188 27.73 20.14 33.89
C ASP A 188 27.64 21.30 32.85
N TRP A 189 26.66 22.23 32.98
CA TRP A 189 25.88 22.85 31.87
C TRP A 189 25.75 24.38 31.75
N VAL A 190 26.50 25.23 32.47
CA VAL A 190 26.04 26.63 32.64
C VAL A 190 26.08 27.55 31.39
N GLU A 191 26.90 27.29 30.34
CA GLU A 191 27.15 28.33 29.31
C GLU A 191 27.28 27.85 27.83
N ARG A 192 26.55 26.82 27.36
CA ARG A 192 26.66 26.41 25.93
C ARG A 192 25.41 26.79 25.11
N PRO A 193 25.57 27.42 23.91
CA PRO A 193 24.43 27.77 23.06
C PRO A 193 23.72 26.52 22.51
N GLU A 194 22.39 26.57 22.44
CA GLU A 194 21.56 25.50 21.90
C GLU A 194 21.73 25.42 20.38
N GLY A 195 22.56 24.51 19.85
CA GLY A 195 22.74 24.37 18.40
C GLY A 195 23.43 23.10 17.94
N PRO A 196 23.55 22.88 16.62
CA PRO A 196 24.14 21.67 16.06
C PRO A 196 25.63 21.57 16.38
N LEU A 197 26.10 20.37 16.74
CA LEU A 197 27.51 20.08 17.02
C LEU A 197 28.40 19.93 15.76
N VAL A 198 27.85 20.25 14.59
CA VAL A 198 28.47 20.02 13.27
C VAL A 198 28.59 21.36 12.55
N ARG A 199 29.79 21.67 12.05
CA ARG A 199 30.04 22.77 11.13
C ARG A 199 29.85 22.26 9.70
N PHE A 200 28.70 22.58 9.11
CA PHE A 200 28.40 22.17 7.73
C PHE A 200 29.17 23.02 6.72
N THR A 201 29.65 22.40 5.64
CA THR A 201 30.46 23.05 4.60
C THR A 201 29.63 23.56 3.42
N SER A 202 28.42 23.05 3.27
CA SER A 202 27.51 23.34 2.15
C SER A 202 26.06 23.33 2.64
N LEU A 203 25.21 24.04 1.90
CA LEU A 203 23.76 24.09 2.10
C LEU A 203 23.06 23.71 0.80
N GLU A 204 22.11 22.78 0.90
CA GLU A 204 21.16 22.47 -0.16
C GLU A 204 19.75 22.78 0.33
N VAL A 205 18.94 23.41 -0.53
CA VAL A 205 17.57 23.79 -0.21
C VAL A 205 16.62 22.96 -1.06
N LEU A 206 15.83 22.11 -0.41
CA LEU A 206 14.82 21.29 -1.03
C LEU A 206 13.44 21.92 -0.75
N VAL A 207 12.78 22.40 -1.80
CA VAL A 207 11.50 23.11 -1.70
C VAL A 207 10.39 22.21 -2.23
N ASP A 208 9.30 22.05 -1.47
CA ASP A 208 8.16 21.27 -1.95
C ASP A 208 7.51 21.97 -3.15
N ARG A 209 6.99 21.19 -4.10
CA ARG A 209 6.29 21.73 -5.28
C ARG A 209 5.10 22.62 -4.94
N ALA A 210 4.46 22.42 -3.79
CA ALA A 210 3.40 23.31 -3.31
C ALA A 210 3.89 24.72 -2.95
N CYS A 211 5.20 24.91 -2.81
CA CYS A 211 5.84 26.19 -2.51
C CYS A 211 6.40 26.90 -3.76
N SER A 212 6.04 26.47 -4.97
CA SER A 212 6.55 27.04 -6.23
C SER A 212 6.13 28.50 -6.49
N GLY A 213 5.26 29.07 -5.65
CA GLY A 213 4.84 30.47 -5.72
C GLY A 213 5.81 31.43 -5.01
N LEU A 214 6.82 30.92 -4.30
CA LEU A 214 7.84 31.72 -3.63
C LEU A 214 8.93 32.17 -4.61
N GLU A 215 9.30 33.44 -4.51
CA GLU A 215 10.52 33.95 -5.15
C GLU A 215 11.77 33.48 -4.39
N PRO A 216 12.95 33.42 -5.04
CA PRO A 216 14.20 32.99 -4.40
C PRO A 216 14.56 33.78 -3.12
N GLU A 217 14.21 35.05 -3.06
CA GLU A 217 14.42 35.94 -1.90
C GLU A 217 13.57 35.54 -0.69
N GLU A 218 12.34 35.07 -0.92
CA GLU A 218 11.45 34.57 0.13
C GLU A 218 11.92 33.20 0.64
N ILE A 219 12.44 32.36 -0.26
CA ILE A 219 13.07 31.08 0.11
C ILE A 219 14.29 31.33 0.99
N GLU A 220 15.13 32.29 0.61
CA GLU A 220 16.30 32.69 1.39
C GLU A 220 15.90 33.22 2.78
N ASP A 221 14.93 34.13 2.86
CA ASP A 221 14.43 34.65 4.14
C ASP A 221 13.87 33.53 5.04
N ALA A 222 13.07 32.61 4.49
CA ALA A 222 12.53 31.47 5.23
C ALA A 222 13.65 30.59 5.82
N VAL A 223 14.67 30.27 5.03
CA VAL A 223 15.83 29.47 5.49
C VAL A 223 16.63 30.24 6.54
N GLN A 224 16.90 31.53 6.32
CA GLN A 224 17.60 32.38 7.30
C GLN A 224 16.84 32.45 8.62
N ARG A 225 15.50 32.60 8.59
CA ARG A 225 14.68 32.63 9.81
C ARG A 225 14.69 31.31 10.56
N ALA A 226 14.64 30.19 9.84
CA ALA A 226 14.73 28.87 10.47
C ALA A 226 16.10 28.67 11.14
N VAL A 227 17.19 29.05 10.47
CA VAL A 227 18.54 29.01 11.06
C VAL A 227 18.65 29.94 12.27
N ARG A 228 18.10 31.16 12.21
CA ARG A 228 18.02 32.09 13.35
C ARG A 228 17.18 31.52 14.50
N SER A 229 16.20 30.65 14.26
CA SER A 229 15.43 30.03 15.34
C SER A 229 16.26 29.06 16.20
N TYR A 230 17.35 28.50 15.66
CA TYR A 230 18.34 27.75 16.43
C TYR A 230 19.29 28.67 17.22
N SER A 231 19.21 30.00 17.09
CA SER A 231 20.03 30.91 17.87
C SER A 231 19.27 31.39 19.12
N SER A 232 19.47 30.72 20.25
CA SER A 232 19.06 31.25 21.55
C SER A 232 20.28 31.49 22.46
N SER A 233 20.42 32.77 22.85
CA SER A 233 21.41 33.39 23.74
C SER A 233 22.86 33.45 23.25
N ASN A 234 23.31 34.69 22.97
CA ASN A 234 24.69 35.10 23.20
C ASN A 234 25.04 34.68 24.64
N PRO A 235 26.13 33.93 24.92
CA PRO A 235 26.50 33.63 26.29
C PRO A 235 26.66 34.97 27.00
N SER A 236 25.67 35.32 27.83
CA SER A 236 25.77 36.46 28.72
C SER A 236 26.95 36.13 29.63
N ALA A 237 28.06 36.84 29.44
CA ALA A 237 29.23 36.82 30.29
C ALA A 237 28.82 36.72 31.78
N SER A 238 28.84 35.52 32.34
CA SER A 238 28.47 35.30 33.73
C SER A 238 29.63 34.62 34.46
N LYS A 239 30.50 35.49 35.01
CA LYS A 239 31.37 35.22 36.15
C LYS A 239 32.19 33.92 36.07
N GLY A 240 33.02 33.83 35.04
CA GLY A 240 34.21 32.99 35.06
C GLY A 240 35.27 33.66 34.20
N GLU A 241 36.46 33.90 34.76
CA GLU A 241 37.61 34.43 34.03
C GLU A 241 37.98 33.47 32.90
N SER A 242 37.41 33.68 31.70
CA SER A 242 37.99 33.15 30.47
C SER A 242 39.04 34.16 29.98
N THR A 243 40.26 33.66 29.75
CA THR A 243 41.41 34.48 29.31
C THR A 243 41.41 34.76 27.80
N GLU A 244 40.37 34.34 27.08
CA GLU A 244 40.20 34.56 25.64
C GLU A 244 39.29 35.79 25.40
N PRO A 245 39.71 36.76 24.57
CA PRO A 245 38.88 37.93 24.26
C PRO A 245 37.56 37.53 23.60
N ALA A 246 36.47 38.24 23.93
CA ALA A 246 35.10 37.93 23.45
C ALA A 246 34.97 37.78 21.92
N ASP A 247 35.84 38.43 21.15
CA ASP A 247 35.92 38.32 19.68
C ASP A 247 36.44 36.95 19.17
N LYS A 248 36.95 36.07 20.05
CA LYS A 248 37.48 34.74 19.68
C LYS A 248 36.57 33.57 20.06
N GLN A 249 35.45 33.82 20.75
CA GLN A 249 34.48 32.78 21.05
C GLN A 249 33.65 32.46 19.79
N PRO A 250 33.57 31.19 19.34
CA PRO A 250 32.81 30.83 18.14
C PRO A 250 31.32 31.09 18.38
N ARG A 251 30.72 31.90 17.50
CA ARG A 251 29.28 32.16 17.48
C ARG A 251 28.56 30.94 16.91
N LEU A 252 27.32 30.69 17.33
CA LEU A 252 26.55 29.57 16.81
C LEU A 252 26.32 29.67 15.28
N SER A 253 26.32 30.89 14.73
CA SER A 253 26.37 31.18 13.29
C SER A 253 27.58 30.59 12.57
N ASP A 254 28.69 30.37 13.28
CA ASP A 254 29.95 29.87 12.72
C ASP A 254 29.87 28.37 12.39
N TYR A 255 28.84 27.68 12.91
CA TYR A 255 28.53 26.27 12.66
C TYR A 255 27.57 26.07 11.47
N PHE A 256 26.89 27.13 11.03
CA PHE A 256 26.12 27.09 9.79
C PHE A 256 27.03 27.42 8.59
N PRO A 257 26.72 26.91 7.39
CA PRO A 257 27.48 27.19 6.18
C PRO A 257 27.66 28.69 5.94
N ALA A 258 28.78 29.09 5.32
CA ALA A 258 29.11 30.49 5.05
C ALA A 258 28.01 31.24 4.26
N GLN A 259 27.23 30.50 3.47
CA GLN A 259 26.05 30.99 2.73
C GLN A 259 24.97 31.60 3.64
N LEU A 260 24.96 31.26 4.94
CA LEU A 260 23.99 31.74 5.94
C LEU A 260 24.60 32.68 6.99
N GLN A 261 25.90 33.01 6.85
CA GLN A 261 26.61 33.87 7.79
C GLN A 261 26.38 35.35 7.45
N THR A 262 25.30 35.90 7.99
CA THR A 262 24.91 37.31 7.81
C THR A 262 25.73 38.21 8.74
N ASP A 263 26.95 38.60 8.36
CA ASP A 263 27.67 39.64 9.12
C ASP A 263 28.72 40.44 8.34
N SER A 264 28.71 40.40 7.00
CA SER A 264 29.54 41.33 6.22
C SER A 264 28.72 42.02 5.15
N THR A 265 28.91 43.34 5.08
CA THR A 265 28.34 44.31 4.14
C THR A 265 28.72 44.06 2.66
N MET A 266 29.09 42.84 2.28
CA MET A 266 29.27 42.40 0.89
C MET A 266 29.07 40.87 0.74
N ALA A 267 27.91 40.35 1.13
CA ALA A 267 27.49 39.04 0.64
C ALA A 267 26.79 39.24 -0.72
N SER A 268 27.55 39.14 -1.83
CA SER A 268 26.90 38.80 -3.09
C SER A 268 26.12 37.52 -2.84
N ALA A 269 24.81 37.51 -3.09
CA ALA A 269 23.93 36.36 -2.97
C ALA A 269 24.68 35.08 -3.38
N ALA A 270 25.13 34.31 -2.38
CA ALA A 270 25.68 32.99 -2.65
C ALA A 270 24.47 32.18 -3.08
N GLN A 271 24.34 32.00 -4.40
CA GLN A 271 23.17 31.45 -5.06
C GLN A 271 22.83 30.10 -4.40
N LEU A 272 21.79 30.09 -3.57
CA LEU A 272 21.35 28.88 -2.89
C LEU A 272 21.06 27.81 -3.94
N SER A 273 21.55 26.60 -3.70
CA SER A 273 21.18 25.45 -4.54
C SER A 273 19.76 25.03 -4.19
N ILE A 274 18.78 25.67 -4.84
CA ILE A 274 17.35 25.43 -4.65
C ILE A 274 16.88 24.35 -5.63
N GLN A 275 16.29 23.28 -5.11
CA GLN A 275 15.67 22.22 -5.90
C GLN A 275 14.21 22.05 -5.50
N HIS A 276 13.31 22.08 -6.49
CA HIS A 276 11.89 21.80 -6.27
C HIS A 276 11.60 20.30 -6.40
N VAL A 277 11.17 19.69 -5.30
CA VAL A 277 10.99 18.24 -5.16
C VAL A 277 9.65 17.91 -4.49
N ASP A 278 9.22 16.65 -4.57
CA ASP A 278 8.00 16.18 -3.91
C ASP A 278 8.36 15.71 -2.49
N LEU A 279 7.89 16.44 -1.47
CA LEU A 279 8.31 16.26 -0.07
C LEU A 279 7.14 16.07 0.87
N ARG A 280 5.96 16.62 0.56
CA ARG A 280 4.77 16.49 1.40
C ARG A 280 3.99 15.20 1.14
N THR A 281 3.17 14.83 2.10
CA THR A 281 2.16 13.77 1.95
C THR A 281 1.07 14.26 1.00
N ALA A 282 0.76 13.46 -0.02
CA ALA A 282 -0.32 13.77 -0.95
C ALA A 282 -1.67 13.65 -0.23
N VAL A 283 -2.65 14.47 -0.62
CA VAL A 283 -3.97 14.50 0.00
C VAL A 283 -5.08 14.37 -1.03
N GLU A 284 -6.27 14.00 -0.58
CA GLU A 284 -7.46 14.01 -1.42
C GLU A 284 -7.70 15.42 -2.02
N GLY A 285 -8.03 15.45 -3.31
CA GLY A 285 -8.25 16.69 -4.06
C GLY A 285 -7.00 17.27 -4.74
N ASP A 286 -5.79 16.79 -4.41
CA ASP A 286 -4.55 17.11 -5.15
C ASP A 286 -4.68 16.76 -6.63
N THR A 287 -3.95 17.45 -7.49
CA THR A 287 -3.94 17.15 -8.93
C THR A 287 -3.13 15.88 -9.19
N CYS A 288 -3.67 14.98 -10.00
CA CYS A 288 -3.00 13.73 -10.35
C CYS A 288 -1.75 13.99 -11.21
N ALA A 289 -0.57 13.68 -10.68
CA ALA A 289 0.71 13.88 -11.37
C ALA A 289 0.89 13.07 -12.66
N SER A 290 0.16 11.95 -12.81
CA SER A 290 0.26 11.10 -13.99
C SER A 290 -0.44 11.70 -15.23
N CYS A 291 -1.63 12.29 -15.06
CA CYS A 291 -2.43 12.81 -16.18
C CYS A 291 -2.60 14.33 -16.19
N GLY A 292 -2.30 15.02 -15.09
CA GLY A 292 -2.40 16.48 -14.95
C GLY A 292 -3.83 17.03 -14.89
N SER A 293 -4.87 16.25 -15.19
CA SER A 293 -6.26 16.70 -15.27
C SER A 293 -7.19 16.09 -14.22
N GLY A 294 -6.88 14.89 -13.73
CA GLY A 294 -7.64 14.23 -12.67
C GLY A 294 -7.29 14.76 -11.29
N GLN A 295 -8.14 14.46 -10.31
CA GLN A 295 -7.89 14.71 -8.89
C GLN A 295 -7.61 13.40 -8.17
N LEU A 296 -6.84 13.44 -7.09
CA LEU A 296 -6.61 12.29 -6.24
C LEU A 296 -7.82 12.05 -5.33
N ILE A 297 -8.30 10.81 -5.30
CA ILE A 297 -9.35 10.32 -4.40
C ILE A 297 -8.71 9.34 -3.43
N GLN A 298 -9.03 9.46 -2.14
CA GLN A 298 -8.51 8.60 -1.10
C GLN A 298 -9.42 7.40 -0.86
N HIS A 299 -8.81 6.23 -0.69
CA HIS A 299 -9.49 4.97 -0.37
C HIS A 299 -8.81 4.30 0.81
N ARG A 300 -9.59 3.60 1.65
CA ARG A 300 -9.05 2.63 2.62
C ARG A 300 -9.05 1.25 2.00
N ALA A 301 -7.97 0.50 2.20
CA ALA A 301 -7.82 -0.81 1.62
C ALA A 301 -6.97 -1.75 2.47
N VAL A 302 -7.11 -3.05 2.20
CA VAL A 302 -6.29 -4.10 2.79
C VAL A 302 -5.31 -4.59 1.74
N GLU A 303 -4.01 -4.46 2.01
CA GLU A 303 -2.97 -5.07 1.19
C GLU A 303 -3.06 -6.60 1.22
N VAL A 304 -3.28 -7.22 0.06
CA VAL A 304 -3.36 -8.69 -0.13
C VAL A 304 -2.16 -9.27 -0.89
N GLY A 305 -1.26 -8.42 -1.38
CA GLY A 305 -0.02 -8.86 -1.99
C GLY A 305 0.92 -7.70 -2.32
N HIS A 306 2.19 -8.04 -2.56
CA HIS A 306 3.25 -7.08 -2.84
C HIS A 306 4.23 -7.67 -3.84
N THR A 307 4.68 -6.85 -4.78
CA THR A 307 5.66 -7.24 -5.79
C THR A 307 6.80 -6.25 -5.85
N PHE A 308 8.04 -6.74 -5.80
CA PHE A 308 9.25 -5.92 -5.84
C PHE A 308 10.16 -6.32 -7.00
N LEU A 309 10.72 -5.32 -7.67
CA LEU A 309 11.88 -5.47 -8.54
C LEU A 309 13.12 -5.12 -7.72
N LEU A 310 13.81 -6.15 -7.21
CA LEU A 310 14.87 -6.03 -6.20
C LEU A 310 16.21 -5.59 -6.77
N GLY A 311 16.42 -5.77 -8.07
CA GLY A 311 17.73 -5.55 -8.70
C GLY A 311 18.76 -6.54 -8.14
N THR A 312 19.97 -6.06 -7.87
CA THR A 312 21.07 -6.91 -7.38
C THR A 312 21.24 -6.91 -5.86
N ARG A 313 20.36 -6.24 -5.10
CA ARG A 313 20.55 -5.99 -3.66
C ARG A 313 20.93 -7.24 -2.87
N TYR A 314 20.25 -8.36 -3.12
CA TYR A 314 20.48 -9.62 -2.40
C TYR A 314 21.55 -10.48 -3.07
N SER A 315 21.62 -10.49 -4.40
CA SER A 315 22.61 -11.28 -5.13
C SER A 315 24.03 -10.78 -4.89
N ASP A 316 24.23 -9.46 -4.81
CA ASP A 316 25.50 -8.83 -4.43
C ASP A 316 25.91 -9.21 -3.01
N ALA A 317 24.97 -9.11 -2.06
CA ALA A 317 25.21 -9.40 -0.65
C ALA A 317 25.53 -10.89 -0.40
N LEU A 318 24.87 -11.79 -1.13
CA LEU A 318 25.04 -13.25 -1.00
C LEU A 318 26.14 -13.83 -1.91
N ASP A 319 26.76 -13.00 -2.76
CA ASP A 319 27.75 -13.44 -3.76
C ASP A 319 27.24 -14.51 -4.74
N VAL A 320 25.98 -14.36 -5.17
CA VAL A 320 25.33 -15.30 -6.09
C VAL A 320 25.09 -14.67 -7.46
N GLY A 321 25.37 -15.44 -8.50
CA GLY A 321 25.32 -14.95 -9.88
C GLY A 321 25.59 -16.05 -10.88
N PHE A 322 25.61 -15.69 -12.16
CA PHE A 322 25.86 -16.61 -13.27
C PHE A 322 27.18 -16.27 -13.97
N ALA A 323 27.72 -17.23 -14.72
CA ALA A 323 28.93 -17.01 -15.50
C ALA A 323 28.62 -16.06 -16.69
N PRO A 324 29.42 -15.01 -16.91
CA PRO A 324 29.27 -14.15 -18.07
C PRO A 324 29.44 -14.97 -19.36
N VAL A 325 28.57 -14.73 -20.35
CA VAL A 325 28.54 -15.45 -21.64
C VAL A 325 29.77 -15.16 -22.52
N ALA A 326 30.73 -14.37 -22.03
CA ALA A 326 31.99 -14.04 -22.70
C ALA A 326 33.04 -15.18 -22.68
N ALA A 327 32.63 -16.38 -23.11
CA ALA A 327 33.54 -17.45 -23.53
C ALA A 327 33.44 -17.76 -25.04
N GLN A 328 32.66 -17.00 -25.84
CA GLN A 328 32.56 -17.23 -27.29
C GLN A 328 32.63 -16.00 -28.22
N SER A 329 32.59 -14.76 -27.72
CA SER A 329 32.81 -13.59 -28.60
C SER A 329 33.45 -12.44 -27.82
N GLY A 330 34.68 -12.10 -28.17
CA GLY A 330 35.52 -11.11 -27.48
C GLY A 330 35.03 -9.66 -27.62
N GLN A 331 33.93 -9.32 -26.96
CA GLN A 331 33.53 -7.93 -26.74
C GLN A 331 33.40 -7.65 -25.25
N SER A 332 34.32 -6.84 -24.75
CA SER A 332 34.36 -6.25 -23.43
C SER A 332 33.32 -5.13 -23.32
N GLY A 333 32.15 -5.43 -22.74
CA GLY A 333 31.18 -4.43 -22.29
C GLY A 333 31.47 -4.04 -20.85
N ALA A 334 31.86 -2.78 -20.62
CA ALA A 334 32.11 -2.21 -19.31
C ALA A 334 30.79 -2.01 -18.54
N GLY A 335 30.64 -2.72 -17.43
CA GLY A 335 29.63 -2.47 -16.40
C GLY A 335 30.36 -2.36 -15.05
N SER A 336 30.36 -1.17 -14.47
CA SER A 336 31.11 -0.80 -13.28
C SER A 336 30.49 -1.36 -11.99
N SER A 337 30.97 -2.51 -11.54
CA SER A 337 30.96 -2.92 -10.12
C SER A 337 31.91 -4.10 -9.85
N ALA A 338 32.98 -4.23 -10.64
CA ALA A 338 34.04 -5.18 -10.39
C ALA A 338 35.10 -4.57 -9.46
N GLU A 339 34.75 -4.30 -8.19
CA GLU A 339 35.75 -4.03 -7.16
C GLU A 339 35.82 -5.15 -6.12
N LYS A 340 36.97 -5.84 -6.16
CA LYS A 340 37.60 -6.66 -5.11
C LYS A 340 36.77 -7.81 -4.53
N LYS A 341 36.81 -8.97 -5.21
CA LYS A 341 36.71 -10.28 -4.52
C LYS A 341 37.92 -11.16 -4.80
N ALA A 342 38.24 -11.98 -3.81
CA ALA A 342 39.46 -12.73 -3.62
C ALA A 342 39.88 -13.56 -4.84
N ALA A 343 41.21 -13.62 -5.07
CA ALA A 343 41.84 -14.41 -6.12
C ALA A 343 41.41 -15.89 -6.03
N GLY A 344 40.58 -16.35 -6.96
CA GLY A 344 40.23 -17.77 -7.11
C GLY A 344 38.81 -18.07 -7.59
N SER A 345 37.85 -17.17 -7.43
CA SER A 345 36.47 -17.38 -7.90
C SER A 345 36.26 -16.86 -9.32
N PRO A 346 35.59 -17.61 -10.23
CA PRO A 346 35.25 -17.09 -11.55
C PRO A 346 34.38 -15.83 -11.41
N ALA A 347 34.65 -14.80 -12.22
CA ALA A 347 33.85 -13.58 -12.23
C ALA A 347 32.39 -13.94 -12.54
N ARG A 348 31.49 -13.76 -11.57
CA ARG A 348 30.04 -13.98 -11.72
C ARG A 348 29.36 -12.63 -11.89
N LEU A 349 28.37 -12.58 -12.78
CA LEU A 349 27.44 -11.45 -12.86
C LEU A 349 26.30 -11.69 -11.88
N PRO A 350 25.95 -10.73 -11.01
CA PRO A 350 24.89 -10.89 -10.02
C PRO A 350 23.53 -11.05 -10.71
N PHE A 351 22.66 -11.88 -10.13
CA PHE A 351 21.29 -12.01 -10.63
C PHE A 351 20.50 -10.73 -10.42
N GLN A 352 19.69 -10.36 -11.40
CA GLN A 352 18.66 -9.35 -11.25
C GLN A 352 17.43 -10.04 -10.68
N MET A 353 16.98 -9.63 -9.49
CA MET A 353 15.99 -10.38 -8.73
C MET A 353 14.65 -9.68 -8.70
N GLY A 354 13.57 -10.48 -8.68
CA GLY A 354 12.23 -10.04 -8.31
C GLY A 354 11.67 -10.91 -7.19
N CYS A 355 10.83 -10.34 -6.33
CA CYS A 355 10.05 -11.11 -5.35
C CYS A 355 8.58 -10.71 -5.36
N TYR A 356 7.71 -11.71 -5.19
CA TYR A 356 6.28 -11.55 -5.41
C TYR A 356 5.50 -12.37 -4.37
N GLY A 357 4.79 -11.68 -3.48
CA GLY A 357 4.04 -12.27 -2.38
C GLY A 357 2.54 -12.07 -2.54
N ILE A 358 1.76 -13.11 -2.24
CA ILE A 358 0.31 -13.00 -1.98
C ILE A 358 0.03 -13.49 -0.57
N GLY A 359 -0.64 -12.66 0.22
CA GLY A 359 -1.13 -13.00 1.55
C GLY A 359 -2.37 -13.89 1.46
N VAL A 360 -2.22 -15.17 1.10
CA VAL A 360 -3.36 -16.09 0.88
C VAL A 360 -4.34 -16.12 2.06
N THR A 361 -3.84 -16.22 3.30
CA THR A 361 -4.69 -16.22 4.51
C THR A 361 -5.40 -14.88 4.71
N ARG A 362 -4.69 -13.76 4.46
CA ARG A 362 -5.27 -12.41 4.55
C ARG A 362 -6.34 -12.20 3.47
N LEU A 363 -6.10 -12.72 2.27
CA LEU A 363 -7.05 -12.71 1.16
C LEU A 363 -8.35 -13.43 1.53
N ILE A 364 -8.27 -14.61 2.17
CA ILE A 364 -9.47 -15.31 2.68
C ILE A 364 -10.20 -14.46 3.73
N GLY A 365 -9.46 -13.84 4.66
CA GLY A 365 -10.05 -13.00 5.71
C GLY A 365 -10.84 -11.81 5.13
N ILE A 366 -10.26 -11.09 4.16
CA ILE A 366 -10.96 -9.97 3.53
C ILE A 366 -12.12 -10.42 2.65
N LEU A 367 -12.00 -11.57 1.97
CA LEU A 367 -13.11 -12.15 1.21
C LEU A 367 -14.28 -12.53 2.13
N ALA A 368 -14.00 -13.12 3.30
CA ALA A 368 -15.02 -13.46 4.29
C ALA A 368 -15.72 -12.20 4.81
N GLN A 369 -14.95 -11.15 5.13
CA GLN A 369 -15.49 -9.88 5.57
C GLN A 369 -16.40 -9.23 4.51
N ARG A 370 -15.99 -9.22 3.23
CA ARG A 370 -16.82 -8.74 2.13
C ARG A 370 -18.04 -9.62 1.91
N ALA A 371 -17.92 -10.93 2.13
CA ALA A 371 -19.03 -11.90 2.03
C ALA A 371 -20.11 -11.65 3.08
N VAL A 372 -19.75 -11.27 4.31
CA VAL A 372 -20.71 -10.85 5.35
C VAL A 372 -21.51 -9.63 4.87
N ARG A 373 -20.82 -8.59 4.38
CA ARG A 373 -21.50 -7.38 3.90
C ARG A 373 -22.40 -7.66 2.70
N ALA A 374 -21.95 -8.51 1.77
CA ALA A 374 -22.76 -8.92 0.63
C ALA A 374 -24.03 -9.65 1.07
N PHE A 375 -23.95 -10.50 2.10
CA PHE A 375 -25.10 -11.15 2.70
C PHE A 375 -26.07 -10.16 3.37
N GLU A 376 -25.56 -9.21 4.17
CA GLU A 376 -26.37 -8.16 4.81
C GLU A 376 -27.12 -7.30 3.78
N MET A 377 -26.45 -6.91 2.69
CA MET A 377 -27.06 -6.17 1.59
C MET A 377 -28.12 -7.00 0.86
N ALA A 378 -27.90 -8.31 0.67
CA ALA A 378 -28.87 -9.19 0.07
C ALA A 378 -30.16 -9.31 0.89
N GLN A 379 -30.05 -9.37 2.22
CA GLN A 379 -31.22 -9.46 3.11
C GLN A 379 -32.02 -8.16 3.15
N SER A 380 -31.35 -7.00 3.10
CA SER A 380 -32.00 -5.68 3.13
C SER A 380 -32.68 -5.30 1.81
N GLY A 381 -32.17 -5.73 0.65
CA GLY A 381 -32.76 -5.47 -0.67
C GLY A 381 -33.91 -6.40 -1.08
N ALA A 382 -34.01 -7.61 -0.51
CA ALA A 382 -34.95 -8.65 -0.93
C ALA A 382 -36.40 -8.50 -0.41
N GLY A 383 -36.81 -7.31 0.06
CA GLY A 383 -38.17 -7.11 0.58
C GLY A 383 -38.51 -7.94 1.83
N ARG A 384 -37.49 -8.46 2.54
CA ARG A 384 -37.66 -9.16 3.80
C ARG A 384 -37.83 -8.14 4.92
N ALA A 385 -38.97 -7.45 4.93
CA ALA A 385 -39.40 -6.57 6.00
C ALA A 385 -39.68 -7.41 7.26
N THR A 386 -38.65 -7.77 8.01
CA THR A 386 -38.79 -8.07 9.42
C THR A 386 -38.67 -6.76 10.16
N THR A 387 -39.78 -6.27 10.68
CA THR A 387 -39.83 -5.24 11.72
C THR A 387 -38.73 -5.53 12.74
N PRO A 388 -37.86 -4.56 13.09
CA PRO A 388 -36.82 -4.78 14.08
C PRO A 388 -37.49 -4.93 15.45
N THR A 389 -37.79 -6.17 15.85
CA THR A 389 -38.08 -6.48 17.23
C THR A 389 -36.74 -6.54 17.95
N ALA A 390 -36.65 -5.86 19.10
CA ALA A 390 -35.42 -5.65 19.87
C ALA A 390 -34.77 -6.93 20.48
N SER A 391 -35.10 -8.11 19.96
CA SER A 391 -34.63 -9.41 20.46
C SER A 391 -34.13 -10.40 19.39
N SER A 392 -34.13 -10.06 18.09
CA SER A 392 -33.50 -10.93 17.08
C SER A 392 -32.11 -10.40 16.74
N SER A 393 -31.07 -11.22 16.96
CA SER A 393 -29.75 -10.97 16.36
C SER A 393 -29.89 -10.79 14.86
N SER A 394 -29.18 -9.81 14.28
CA SER A 394 -29.15 -9.62 12.82
C SER A 394 -28.84 -10.96 12.13
N PRO A 395 -29.50 -11.27 11.00
CA PRO A 395 -29.21 -12.51 10.27
C PRO A 395 -27.74 -12.52 9.86
N ALA A 396 -27.00 -13.52 10.35
CA ALA A 396 -25.60 -13.73 10.05
C ALA A 396 -25.47 -14.76 8.92
N GLY A 397 -24.58 -14.51 7.98
CA GLY A 397 -24.32 -15.38 6.85
C GLY A 397 -23.14 -14.88 6.03
N LEU A 398 -22.74 -15.70 5.06
CA LEU A 398 -21.71 -15.38 4.09
C LEU A 398 -22.34 -15.45 2.70
N LEU A 399 -21.87 -14.60 1.80
CA LEU A 399 -22.15 -14.75 0.39
C LEU A 399 -20.81 -14.68 -0.34
N TRP A 400 -20.25 -15.82 -0.76
CA TRP A 400 -18.94 -15.85 -1.40
C TRP A 400 -19.02 -15.53 -2.91
N PRO A 401 -17.91 -15.06 -3.52
CA PRO A 401 -17.73 -15.21 -4.97
C PRO A 401 -17.81 -16.70 -5.34
N PRO A 402 -18.44 -17.07 -6.46
CA PRO A 402 -18.59 -18.47 -6.86
C PRO A 402 -17.26 -19.24 -7.00
N SER A 403 -16.16 -18.55 -7.30
CA SER A 403 -14.84 -19.15 -7.49
C SER A 403 -14.11 -19.50 -6.19
N VAL A 404 -14.60 -19.03 -5.03
CA VAL A 404 -14.00 -19.30 -3.71
C VAL A 404 -15.01 -19.81 -2.69
N ALA A 405 -16.29 -19.91 -3.05
CA ALA A 405 -17.30 -20.56 -2.22
C ALA A 405 -16.83 -21.98 -1.85
N PRO A 406 -16.99 -22.43 -0.60
CA PRO A 406 -16.54 -23.76 -0.18
C PRO A 406 -17.30 -24.87 -0.90
N PHE A 407 -18.56 -24.60 -1.25
CA PHE A 407 -19.42 -25.42 -2.10
C PHE A 407 -20.27 -24.47 -2.95
N GLN A 408 -20.53 -24.85 -4.20
CA GLN A 408 -21.41 -24.06 -5.07
C GLN A 408 -22.87 -24.23 -4.65
N THR A 409 -23.25 -25.46 -4.31
CA THR A 409 -24.63 -25.83 -3.97
C THR A 409 -24.68 -26.62 -2.66
N VAL A 410 -25.64 -26.29 -1.79
CA VAL A 410 -26.00 -27.10 -0.63
C VAL A 410 -27.38 -27.71 -0.83
N ILE A 411 -27.50 -29.03 -0.71
CA ILE A 411 -28.78 -29.73 -0.69
C ILE A 411 -29.18 -29.95 0.76
N VAL A 412 -30.32 -29.40 1.16
CA VAL A 412 -30.88 -29.52 2.50
C VAL A 412 -32.05 -30.49 2.48
N LEU A 413 -31.90 -31.61 3.20
CA LEU A 413 -32.96 -32.59 3.40
C LEU A 413 -33.78 -32.23 4.65
N SER A 414 -35.08 -32.03 4.47
CA SER A 414 -36.03 -31.84 5.58
C SER A 414 -36.25 -33.16 6.29
N THR A 415 -35.84 -33.28 7.55
CA THR A 415 -36.06 -34.48 8.36
C THR A 415 -37.23 -34.31 9.34
N PRO A 416 -37.96 -35.40 9.66
CA PRO A 416 -37.87 -36.72 9.01
C PRO A 416 -38.52 -36.70 7.62
N ILE A 417 -37.85 -37.32 6.64
CA ILE A 417 -38.49 -37.77 5.40
C ILE A 417 -39.25 -39.06 5.76
N THR A 418 -40.44 -39.26 5.22
CA THR A 418 -41.18 -40.50 5.51
C THR A 418 -40.43 -41.72 4.94
N PRO A 419 -40.44 -42.89 5.60
CA PRO A 419 -39.64 -44.05 5.16
C PRO A 419 -39.92 -44.51 3.72
N ASP A 420 -41.14 -44.29 3.22
CA ASP A 420 -41.55 -44.57 1.84
C ASP A 420 -40.95 -43.59 0.81
N LYS A 421 -40.44 -42.45 1.26
CA LYS A 421 -39.87 -41.37 0.44
C LYS A 421 -38.35 -41.23 0.59
N GLU A 422 -37.73 -41.95 1.53
CA GLU A 422 -36.28 -41.91 1.77
C GLU A 422 -35.50 -42.32 0.50
N SER A 423 -35.81 -43.48 -0.08
CA SER A 423 -35.19 -43.94 -1.35
C SER A 423 -35.47 -43.00 -2.54
N ALA A 424 -36.66 -42.37 -2.57
CA ALA A 424 -37.00 -41.38 -3.60
C ALA A 424 -36.17 -40.10 -3.45
N SER A 425 -35.93 -39.66 -2.21
CA SER A 425 -35.11 -38.48 -1.92
C SER A 425 -33.63 -38.71 -2.23
N GLU A 426 -33.10 -39.90 -1.91
CA GLU A 426 -31.75 -40.31 -2.29
C GLU A 426 -31.58 -40.34 -3.82
N SER A 427 -32.59 -40.82 -4.55
CA SER A 427 -32.58 -40.82 -6.01
C SER A 427 -32.48 -39.39 -6.57
N VAL A 428 -33.25 -38.44 -6.01
CA VAL A 428 -33.20 -37.02 -6.41
C VAL A 428 -31.84 -36.39 -6.08
N VAL A 429 -31.29 -36.66 -4.89
CA VAL A 429 -29.95 -36.21 -4.49
C VAL A 429 -28.89 -36.75 -5.46
N ASN A 430 -28.92 -38.04 -5.77
CA ASN A 430 -27.97 -38.66 -6.71
C ASN A 430 -28.08 -38.06 -8.11
N LYS A 431 -29.30 -37.76 -8.59
CA LYS A 431 -29.51 -37.09 -9.88
C LYS A 431 -28.94 -35.66 -9.90
N LEU A 432 -29.14 -34.92 -8.81
CA LEU A 432 -28.61 -33.56 -8.62
C LEU A 432 -27.08 -33.56 -8.59
N ILE A 433 -26.48 -34.46 -7.81
CA ILE A 433 -25.02 -34.61 -7.71
C ILE A 433 -24.42 -35.02 -9.05
N ALA A 434 -25.00 -36.01 -9.73
CA ALA A 434 -24.48 -36.49 -11.00
C ALA A 434 -24.65 -35.48 -12.16
N GLY A 435 -25.29 -34.33 -11.92
CA GLY A 435 -25.54 -33.32 -12.96
C GLY A 435 -26.37 -33.83 -14.14
N THR A 436 -27.06 -34.97 -13.95
CA THR A 436 -27.76 -35.71 -15.01
C THR A 436 -29.16 -35.17 -15.28
N LEU A 437 -29.61 -34.22 -14.47
CA LEU A 437 -30.84 -33.49 -14.70
C LEU A 437 -30.60 -32.53 -15.87
N SER A 438 -31.34 -32.73 -16.94
CA SER A 438 -31.16 -32.01 -18.20
C SER A 438 -31.63 -30.56 -18.08
N GLU A 439 -31.20 -29.70 -19.00
CA GLU A 439 -31.76 -28.34 -19.17
C GLU A 439 -33.30 -28.32 -19.25
N ALA A 440 -33.92 -29.41 -19.73
CA ALA A 440 -35.36 -29.55 -19.80
C ALA A 440 -36.03 -29.82 -18.44
N ASP A 441 -35.30 -30.37 -17.46
CA ASP A 441 -35.79 -30.61 -16.10
C ASP A 441 -35.71 -29.33 -15.23
N PHE A 442 -34.77 -28.42 -15.55
CA PHE A 442 -34.62 -27.10 -14.91
C PHE A 442 -35.24 -25.93 -15.69
N ALA A 443 -35.93 -26.18 -16.80
CA ALA A 443 -36.53 -25.15 -17.64
C ALA A 443 -37.73 -24.48 -16.96
N THR A 444 -37.50 -23.33 -16.34
CA THR A 444 -38.50 -22.26 -16.31
C THR A 444 -38.41 -21.45 -17.61
N ALA A 445 -39.42 -20.64 -17.93
CA ALA A 445 -39.62 -19.93 -19.21
C ALA A 445 -38.48 -19.00 -19.70
N GLU A 446 -37.31 -18.99 -19.05
CA GLU A 446 -36.18 -18.11 -19.33
C GLU A 446 -34.82 -18.84 -19.29
N GLY A 447 -34.71 -20.03 -19.88
CA GLY A 447 -33.44 -20.56 -20.46
C GLY A 447 -32.17 -20.55 -19.59
N GLN A 448 -32.26 -20.72 -18.27
CA GLN A 448 -31.10 -20.78 -17.38
C GLN A 448 -31.03 -22.12 -16.66
N SER A 449 -30.10 -22.99 -17.09
CA SER A 449 -29.67 -24.16 -16.31
C SER A 449 -28.92 -23.68 -15.07
N ARG A 450 -29.42 -23.99 -13.85
CA ARG A 450 -28.93 -23.37 -12.60
C ARG A 450 -28.21 -24.29 -11.63
N VAL A 451 -28.08 -25.60 -11.88
CA VAL A 451 -27.43 -26.52 -10.93
C VAL A 451 -26.15 -27.08 -11.56
N GLN A 452 -24.99 -26.58 -11.13
CA GLN A 452 -23.69 -27.16 -11.49
C GLN A 452 -23.38 -28.30 -10.53
N GLY A 453 -23.40 -29.54 -11.01
CA GLY A 453 -23.23 -30.75 -10.20
C GLY A 453 -21.80 -31.03 -9.70
N SER A 454 -20.82 -30.16 -9.95
CA SER A 454 -19.40 -30.47 -9.68
C SER A 454 -18.93 -30.18 -8.25
N ASP A 455 -19.71 -29.49 -7.41
CA ASP A 455 -19.31 -29.14 -6.04
C ASP A 455 -20.52 -28.93 -5.10
N VAL A 456 -20.98 -30.04 -4.50
CA VAL A 456 -22.25 -30.12 -3.75
C VAL A 456 -22.02 -30.62 -2.32
N LEU A 457 -22.56 -29.90 -1.33
CA LEU A 457 -22.68 -30.37 0.05
C LEU A 457 -24.10 -30.88 0.31
N VAL A 458 -24.24 -32.07 0.89
CA VAL A 458 -25.54 -32.60 1.30
C VAL A 458 -25.66 -32.51 2.82
N ASP A 459 -26.69 -31.83 3.31
CA ASP A 459 -27.04 -31.78 4.73
C ASP A 459 -28.11 -32.84 5.05
N ASP A 460 -27.62 -34.06 5.29
CA ASP A 460 -28.39 -35.26 5.63
C ASP A 460 -28.58 -35.45 7.15
N ARG A 461 -28.13 -34.50 7.98
CA ARG A 461 -28.15 -34.63 9.45
C ARG A 461 -29.57 -34.95 9.95
N PRO A 462 -29.79 -36.12 10.57
CA PRO A 462 -31.15 -36.60 10.87
C PRO A 462 -31.80 -35.83 12.02
N THR A 463 -31.00 -35.36 12.98
CA THR A 463 -31.46 -34.74 14.24
C THR A 463 -31.62 -33.22 14.18
N VAL A 464 -31.27 -32.60 13.05
CA VAL A 464 -31.27 -31.13 12.90
C VAL A 464 -32.51 -30.71 12.10
N ASN A 465 -33.29 -29.77 12.64
CA ASN A 465 -34.48 -29.27 11.94
C ASN A 465 -34.11 -28.41 10.72
N LEU A 466 -35.03 -28.33 9.75
CA LEU A 466 -34.84 -27.58 8.50
C LEU A 466 -34.39 -26.13 8.72
N GLY A 467 -34.95 -25.42 9.70
CA GLY A 467 -34.59 -24.03 9.98
C GLY A 467 -33.13 -23.88 10.43
N ALA A 468 -32.62 -24.80 11.25
CA ALA A 468 -31.22 -24.82 11.65
C ALA A 468 -30.30 -25.20 10.48
N LYS A 469 -30.68 -26.17 9.65
CA LYS A 469 -29.92 -26.51 8.43
C LYS A 469 -29.79 -25.33 7.47
N LEU A 470 -30.88 -24.57 7.28
CA LEU A 470 -30.87 -23.37 6.45
C LEU A 470 -29.98 -22.27 7.01
N LYS A 471 -29.96 -22.08 8.35
CA LYS A 471 -29.02 -21.14 8.99
C LYS A 471 -27.57 -21.57 8.81
N ASP A 472 -27.29 -22.87 8.94
CA ASP A 472 -25.94 -23.39 8.69
C ASP A 472 -25.53 -23.21 7.22
N ALA A 473 -26.47 -23.40 6.27
CA ALA A 473 -26.22 -23.14 4.86
C ALA A 473 -25.92 -21.65 4.57
N ASP A 474 -26.66 -20.73 5.21
CA ASP A 474 -26.41 -19.28 5.15
C ASP A 474 -25.02 -18.93 5.73
N LEU A 475 -24.60 -19.59 6.83
CA LEU A 475 -23.28 -19.40 7.44
C LEU A 475 -22.13 -19.99 6.62
N ILE A 476 -22.35 -21.12 5.93
CA ILE A 476 -21.38 -21.69 4.99
C ILE A 476 -21.23 -20.78 3.77
N GLY A 477 -22.33 -20.17 3.33
CA GLY A 477 -22.38 -19.13 2.31
C GLY A 477 -22.40 -19.61 0.87
N SER A 478 -23.03 -20.76 0.64
CA SER A 478 -23.11 -21.36 -0.70
C SER A 478 -23.94 -20.51 -1.65
N SER A 479 -23.58 -20.48 -2.92
CA SER A 479 -24.26 -19.62 -3.91
C SER A 479 -25.72 -20.05 -4.15
N GLN A 480 -26.00 -21.33 -3.95
CA GLN A 480 -27.31 -21.94 -4.11
C GLN A 480 -27.61 -22.91 -2.97
N VAL A 481 -28.86 -22.91 -2.51
CA VAL A 481 -29.40 -23.89 -1.56
C VAL A 481 -30.62 -24.55 -2.19
N ILE A 482 -30.62 -25.87 -2.28
CA ILE A 482 -31.73 -26.69 -2.79
C ILE A 482 -32.39 -27.37 -1.60
N VAL A 483 -33.68 -27.15 -1.40
CA VAL A 483 -34.43 -27.73 -0.29
C VAL A 483 -35.32 -28.84 -0.80
N ILE A 484 -35.12 -30.04 -0.26
CA ILE A 484 -35.97 -31.21 -0.46
C ILE A 484 -36.78 -31.42 0.82
N GLY A 485 -38.08 -31.15 0.78
CA GLY A 485 -38.94 -31.30 1.95
C GLY A 485 -40.42 -31.45 1.60
N LYS A 486 -41.30 -31.02 2.49
CA LYS A 486 -42.76 -31.23 2.36
C LYS A 486 -43.38 -30.72 1.06
N HIS A 487 -42.79 -29.71 0.42
CA HIS A 487 -43.26 -29.22 -0.87
C HIS A 487 -42.97 -30.28 -1.95
N TRP A 488 -41.71 -30.71 -2.07
CA TRP A 488 -41.28 -31.80 -2.95
C TRP A 488 -42.08 -33.09 -2.73
N GLU A 489 -42.37 -33.47 -1.49
CA GLU A 489 -43.18 -34.67 -1.20
C GLU A 489 -44.57 -34.64 -1.85
N LYS A 490 -45.15 -33.43 -2.01
CA LYS A 490 -46.48 -33.21 -2.57
C LYS A 490 -46.49 -32.92 -4.07
N THR A 491 -45.51 -32.17 -4.57
CA THR A 491 -45.52 -31.65 -5.95
C THR A 491 -44.49 -32.31 -6.86
N GLY A 492 -43.47 -32.96 -6.29
CA GLY A 492 -42.27 -33.38 -7.01
C GLY A 492 -41.33 -32.22 -7.35
N GLU A 493 -41.56 -31.01 -6.81
CA GLU A 493 -40.73 -29.84 -7.06
C GLU A 493 -39.81 -29.53 -5.87
N VAL A 494 -38.54 -29.27 -6.11
CA VAL A 494 -37.58 -28.79 -5.10
C VAL A 494 -37.56 -27.27 -5.08
N GLU A 495 -37.32 -26.70 -3.90
CA GLU A 495 -37.15 -25.25 -3.75
C GLU A 495 -35.68 -24.89 -3.97
N VAL A 496 -35.41 -24.04 -4.96
CA VAL A 496 -34.08 -23.53 -5.29
C VAL A 496 -33.97 -22.09 -4.81
N ARG A 497 -33.09 -21.88 -3.84
CA ARG A 497 -32.73 -20.56 -3.31
C ARG A 497 -31.40 -20.14 -3.89
N THR A 498 -31.40 -19.04 -4.64
CA THR A 498 -30.19 -18.40 -5.14
C THR A 498 -30.03 -17.07 -4.42
N ALA A 499 -28.83 -16.75 -3.95
CA ALA A 499 -28.60 -15.52 -3.20
C ALA A 499 -29.02 -14.27 -4.00
N GLY A 500 -29.75 -13.36 -3.35
CA GLY A 500 -30.27 -12.13 -3.96
C GLY A 500 -31.43 -12.33 -4.93
N GLN A 501 -32.00 -13.54 -5.02
CA GLN A 501 -33.15 -13.83 -5.86
C GLN A 501 -34.30 -14.43 -5.04
N ALA A 502 -35.53 -14.28 -5.52
CA ALA A 502 -36.68 -14.96 -4.93
C ALA A 502 -36.52 -16.48 -5.08
N PRO A 503 -37.00 -17.28 -4.11
CA PRO A 503 -37.03 -18.73 -4.24
C PRO A 503 -37.80 -19.15 -5.50
N THR A 504 -37.28 -20.16 -6.19
CA THR A 504 -37.91 -20.76 -7.37
C THR A 504 -38.20 -22.23 -7.11
N PHE A 505 -39.22 -22.78 -7.74
CA PHE A 505 -39.59 -24.18 -7.61
C PHE A 505 -39.31 -24.90 -8.92
N VAL A 506 -38.63 -26.03 -8.85
CA VAL A 506 -38.19 -26.78 -10.02
C VAL A 506 -38.57 -28.25 -9.88
N LYS A 507 -39.14 -28.83 -10.93
CA LYS A 507 -39.57 -30.23 -10.97
C LYS A 507 -38.38 -31.17 -11.19
N VAL A 508 -38.33 -32.31 -10.47
CA VAL A 508 -37.16 -33.21 -10.43
C VAL A 508 -37.52 -34.69 -10.46
#